data_AF-A0A7C7QTQ8-F1
#
_entry.id   AF-A0A7C7QTQ8-F1
#
_cell.length_a   1.000
_cell.length_b   1.000
_cell.length_c   1.000
_cell.angle_alpha   90.00
_cell.angle_beta   90.00
_cell.angle_gamma   90.00
#
_symmetry.space_group_name_H-M   'P 1'
#
loop_
_entity.id
_entity.type
_entity.pdbx_description
1 polymer ?
#
loop_
_entity_poly.entity_id
_entity_poly.type
_entity_poly.pdbx_seq_one_letter_code
_entity_poly.pdbx_strand_id
1 'polypeptide(L)'
;NVQDLGEVLWAWGNNVDPQRDVLILKGPIDVLDHATNEVGFGGKMIIDATTKWKEEGYTREWPEVIEMSPEVKKRIDEIWNKLGIE
;
A
#
# COMPACT_ATOMS: atom_id res chain seq x y z
N ASN A 1 6.64 -3.39 3.89
CA ASN A 1 6.66 -3.02 5.33
C ASN A 1 5.51 -2.05 5.59
N VAL A 2 4.55 -2.39 6.45
CA VAL A 2 3.42 -1.49 6.76
C VAL A 2 3.80 -0.26 7.59
N GLN A 3 4.99 -0.26 8.20
CA GLN A 3 5.53 0.85 8.98
C GLN A 3 6.37 1.82 8.13
N ASP A 4 6.65 1.48 6.88
CA ASP A 4 7.32 2.37 5.93
C ASP A 4 6.25 3.13 5.12
N LEU A 5 6.12 4.42 5.39
CA LEU A 5 5.14 5.28 4.72
C LEU A 5 5.40 5.36 3.20
N GLY A 6 6.66 5.34 2.78
CA GLY A 6 7.03 5.37 1.36
C GLY A 6 6.53 4.13 0.63
N GLU A 7 6.74 2.94 1.21
CA GLU A 7 6.22 1.69 0.65
C GLU A 7 4.68 1.63 0.64
N VAL A 8 4.03 2.10 1.71
CA VAL A 8 2.55 2.14 1.80
C VAL A 8 1.97 3.06 0.73
N LEU A 9 2.51 4.27 0.60
CA LEU A 9 2.06 5.23 -0.42
C LEU A 9 2.36 4.73 -1.84
N TRP A 10 3.50 4.05 -2.04
CA TRP A 10 3.82 3.44 -3.32
C TRP A 10 2.81 2.34 -3.70
N ALA A 11 2.49 1.43 -2.78
CA ALA A 11 1.49 0.39 -3.04
C ALA A 11 0.11 1.02 -3.30
N TRP A 12 -0.32 1.97 -2.47
CA TRP A 12 -1.57 2.69 -2.66
C TRP A 12 -1.64 3.44 -4.00
N GLY A 13 -0.60 4.18 -4.37
CA GLY A 13 -0.57 4.99 -5.57
C GLY A 13 -0.45 4.20 -6.88
N ASN A 14 0.13 3.01 -6.87
CA ASN A 14 0.31 2.20 -8.08
C ASN A 14 -0.77 1.14 -8.28
N ASN A 15 -1.38 0.64 -7.21
CA ASN A 15 -2.24 -0.56 -7.30
C ASN A 15 -3.74 -0.26 -7.26
N VAL A 16 -4.14 0.98 -6.98
CA VAL A 16 -5.54 1.35 -6.73
C VAL A 16 -6.17 2.03 -7.95
N ASP A 17 -7.21 1.39 -8.48
CA ASP A 17 -8.22 2.05 -9.30
C ASP A 17 -9.34 2.60 -8.37
N PRO A 18 -9.59 3.92 -8.33
CA PRO A 18 -10.52 4.50 -7.36
C PRO A 18 -11.96 3.99 -7.45
N GLN A 19 -12.42 3.55 -8.62
CA GLN A 19 -13.79 3.08 -8.78
C GLN A 19 -13.93 1.61 -8.39
N ARG A 20 -12.94 0.78 -8.71
CA ARG A 20 -12.95 -0.67 -8.44
C ARG A 20 -12.54 -1.00 -7.00
N ASP A 21 -11.52 -0.33 -6.48
CA ASP A 21 -10.80 -0.78 -5.27
C ASP A 21 -11.14 0.01 -4.00
N VAL A 22 -12.07 0.96 -4.09
CA VAL A 22 -12.53 1.75 -2.95
C VAL A 22 -13.96 1.41 -2.62
N LEU A 23 -14.17 0.91 -1.41
CA LEU A 23 -15.49 0.63 -0.86
C LEU A 23 -15.79 1.61 0.29
N ILE A 24 -16.91 2.32 0.18
CA ILE A 24 -17.38 3.24 1.23
C ILE A 24 -18.68 2.69 1.80
N LEU A 25 -18.69 2.43 3.10
CA LEU A 25 -19.84 1.90 3.84
C LEU A 25 -20.10 2.74 5.08
N LYS A 26 -21.25 2.55 5.72
CA LYS A 26 -21.54 3.11 7.05
C LYS A 26 -21.52 2.02 8.12
N GLY A 27 -21.15 2.38 9.33
CA GLY A 27 -21.16 1.47 10.47
C GLY A 27 -20.74 2.13 11.78
N PRO A 28 -20.59 1.34 12.86
CA PRO A 28 -20.14 1.84 14.16
C PRO A 28 -18.74 2.48 14.07
N ILE A 29 -18.52 3.59 14.77
CA ILE A 29 -17.22 4.27 14.86
C ILE A 29 -16.96 4.65 16.32
N ASP A 30 -15.75 5.14 16.61
CA ASP A 30 -15.44 5.64 17.95
C ASP A 30 -16.38 6.80 18.32
N VAL A 31 -16.92 6.78 19.54
CA VAL A 31 -17.77 7.85 20.08
C VAL A 31 -17.00 9.16 20.27
N LEU A 32 -15.66 9.10 20.31
CA LEU A 32 -14.76 10.25 20.38
C LEU A 32 -14.34 10.76 18.99
N ASP A 33 -14.80 10.15 17.90
CA ASP A 33 -14.52 10.65 16.56
C ASP A 33 -15.41 11.86 16.23
N HIS A 34 -14.81 13.05 16.26
CA HIS A 34 -15.50 14.31 15.99
C HIS A 34 -15.66 14.60 14.49
N ALA A 35 -15.06 13.78 13.62
CA ALA A 35 -15.18 13.95 12.17
C ALA A 35 -16.51 13.41 11.62
N THR A 36 -17.29 12.69 12.43
CA THR A 36 -18.59 12.13 12.03
C THR A 36 -19.74 13.09 12.33
N ASN A 37 -20.81 13.00 11.54
CA ASN A 37 -22.04 13.77 11.77
C ASN A 37 -22.91 13.19 12.89
N GLU A 38 -22.72 11.91 13.24
CA GLU A 38 -23.48 11.17 14.24
C GLU A 38 -22.53 10.54 15.27
N VAL A 39 -22.90 10.57 16.55
CA VAL A 39 -22.07 9.99 17.62
C VAL A 39 -22.07 8.47 17.51
N GLY A 40 -20.88 7.86 17.41
CA GLY A 40 -20.72 6.41 17.36
C GLY A 40 -21.14 5.74 16.06
N PHE A 41 -21.51 6.51 15.02
CA PHE A 41 -21.89 5.98 13.72
C PHE A 41 -21.34 6.87 12.58
N GLY A 42 -20.69 6.27 11.59
CA GLY A 42 -19.98 7.03 10.58
C GLY A 42 -19.63 6.23 9.33
N GLY A 43 -18.97 6.93 8.39
CA GLY A 43 -18.44 6.32 7.18
C GLY A 43 -17.16 5.53 7.46
N LYS A 44 -16.93 4.46 6.70
CA LYS A 44 -15.68 3.73 6.63
C LYS A 44 -15.26 3.61 5.17
N MET A 45 -13.98 3.84 4.92
CA MET A 45 -13.37 3.63 3.61
C MET A 45 -12.45 2.42 3.69
N ILE A 46 -12.62 1.49 2.76
CA ILE A 46 -11.76 0.34 2.56
C ILE A 46 -11.09 0.55 1.21
N ILE A 47 -9.76 0.47 1.20
CA ILE A 47 -8.96 0.61 -0.02
C ILE A 47 -8.16 -0.68 -0.19
N ASP A 48 -8.36 -1.35 -1.32
CA ASP A 48 -7.58 -2.52 -1.68
C ASP A 48 -6.39 -2.13 -2.57
N ALA A 49 -5.21 -2.00 -1.95
CA ALA A 49 -3.95 -1.69 -2.62
C ALA A 49 -3.11 -2.95 -2.97
N THR A 50 -3.72 -4.13 -3.03
CA THR A 50 -3.03 -5.38 -3.40
C THR A 50 -2.85 -5.53 -4.91
N THR A 51 -1.92 -6.40 -5.32
CA THR A 51 -1.75 -6.84 -6.71
C THR A 51 -3.04 -7.45 -7.24
N LYS A 52 -3.50 -7.03 -8.42
CA LYS A 52 -4.76 -7.50 -8.98
C LYS A 52 -4.62 -8.79 -9.77
N TRP A 53 -5.59 -9.67 -9.56
CA TRP A 53 -5.61 -11.01 -10.12
C TRP A 53 -6.62 -11.11 -11.26
N LYS A 54 -6.43 -12.10 -12.14
CA LYS A 54 -7.36 -12.34 -13.25
C LYS A 54 -8.74 -12.75 -12.74
N GLU A 55 -8.77 -13.46 -11.62
CA GLU A 55 -9.94 -13.94 -10.90
C GLU A 55 -10.82 -12.80 -10.37
N GLU A 56 -10.25 -11.61 -10.16
CA GLU A 56 -10.97 -10.39 -9.75
C GLU A 56 -11.57 -9.64 -10.96
N GLY A 57 -11.37 -10.16 -12.17
CA GLY A 57 -11.79 -9.51 -13.43
C GLY A 57 -10.75 -8.54 -13.99
N TYR A 58 -9.52 -8.52 -13.46
CA TYR A 58 -8.43 -7.72 -14.05
C TYR A 58 -7.88 -8.39 -15.31
N THR A 59 -7.96 -7.70 -16.45
CA THR A 59 -7.66 -8.30 -17.77
C THR A 59 -6.27 -7.96 -18.31
N ARG A 60 -5.59 -6.97 -17.72
CA ARG A 60 -4.25 -6.56 -18.14
C ARG A 60 -3.20 -7.43 -17.46
N GLU A 61 -2.00 -7.48 -18.02
CA GLU A 61 -0.84 -8.02 -17.33
C GLU A 61 -0.50 -7.12 -16.13
N TRP A 62 -0.27 -7.74 -14.97
CA TRP A 62 0.18 -7.03 -13.78
C TRP A 62 1.71 -6.97 -13.79
N PRO A 63 2.32 -5.77 -13.64
CA PRO A 63 3.77 -5.66 -13.65
C PRO A 63 4.40 -6.31 -12.42
N GLU A 64 5.58 -6.90 -12.59
CA GLU A 64 6.40 -7.35 -11.47
C GLU A 64 7.03 -6.16 -10.75
N VAL A 65 7.24 -6.32 -9.44
CA VAL A 65 7.96 -5.32 -8.64
C VAL A 65 9.43 -5.38 -9.00
N ILE A 66 10.04 -4.21 -9.22
CA ILE A 66 11.47 -4.14 -9.52
C ILE A 66 12.27 -4.54 -8.28
N GLU A 67 13.07 -5.59 -8.41
CA GLU A 67 13.98 -6.04 -7.36
C GLU A 67 15.43 -6.01 -7.82
N MET A 68 16.32 -5.55 -6.94
CA MET A 68 17.77 -5.63 -7.16
C MET A 68 18.25 -7.07 -7.01
N SER A 69 19.15 -7.53 -7.89
CA SER A 69 19.65 -8.91 -7.84
C SER A 69 20.34 -9.22 -6.50
N PRO A 70 20.21 -10.46 -5.98
CA PRO A 70 20.82 -10.84 -4.71
C PRO A 70 22.35 -10.68 -4.70
N GLU A 71 23.01 -10.95 -5.82
CA GLU A 71 24.45 -10.84 -5.97
C GLU A 71 24.91 -9.38 -5.87
N VAL A 72 24.16 -8.46 -6.49
CA VAL A 72 24.45 -7.03 -6.41
C VAL A 72 24.22 -6.51 -5.00
N LYS A 73 23.08 -6.84 -4.36
CA LYS A 73 22.81 -6.46 -2.97
C LYS A 73 23.96 -6.90 -2.06
N LYS A 74 24.31 -8.19 -2.10
CA LYS A 74 25.40 -8.76 -1.30
C LYS A 74 26.73 -8.06 -1.52
N ARG A 75 27.10 -7.82 -2.78
CA ARG A 75 28.37 -7.14 -3.11
C ARG A 75 28.40 -5.73 -2.54
N ILE A 76 27.30 -4.98 -2.61
CA ILE A 76 27.20 -3.62 -2.08
C ILE A 76 27.26 -3.63 -0.56
N ASP A 77 26.56 -4.56 0.10
CA ASP A 77 26.59 -4.72 1.56
C ASP A 77 28.02 -4.96 2.08
N GLU A 78 28.83 -5.77 1.37
CA GLU A 78 30.22 -6.06 1.73
C GLU A 78 31.16 -4.85 1.63
N ILE A 79 30.84 -3.87 0.78
CA ILE A 79 31.67 -2.69 0.55
C ILE A 79 31.10 -1.40 1.16
N TRP A 80 29.84 -1.39 1.63
CA TRP A 80 29.14 -0.19 2.10
C TRP A 80 29.96 0.63 3.10
N ASN A 81 30.47 -0.02 4.15
CA ASN A 81 31.30 0.61 5.19
C ASN A 81 32.64 1.18 4.66
N LYS A 82 33.12 0.70 3.51
CA LYS A 82 34.37 1.17 2.88
C LYS A 82 34.14 2.39 1.99
N LEU A 83 32.89 2.68 1.62
CA LEU A 83 32.56 3.80 0.74
C LEU A 83 32.58 5.15 1.45
N GLY A 84 32.50 5.18 2.78
CA GLY A 84 32.53 6.42 3.56
C GLY A 84 31.29 7.30 3.34
N ILE A 85 30.15 6.68 3.06
CA ILE A 85 28.85 7.35 2.83
C ILE A 85 27.92 6.92 3.98
N GLU A 86 27.21 7.91 4.54
CA GLU A 86 26.08 7.72 5.47
C GLU A 86 24.77 8.11 4.79
#